data_AF-A0A950NDY8-F1
#
_entry.id   AF-A0A950NDY8-F1
#
_cell.length_a   1.000
_cell.length_b   1.000
_cell.length_c   1.000
_cell.angle_alpha   90.00
_cell.angle_beta   90.00
_cell.angle_gamma   90.00
#
_symmetry.space_group_name_H-M   'P 1'
#
loop_
_entity.id
_entity.type
_entity.pdbx_description
1 polymer ?
#
loop_
_entity_poly.entity_id
_entity_poly.type
_entity_poly.pdbx_seq_one_letter_code
_entity_poly.pdbx_strand_id
1 'polypeptide(L)'
;MDAIRSRIDPASPEFRSNSEHHRNLAQQLRERLAVARRGGPEAAVATQRKRGKMLPRERIDKLIDPGSPFLELSPLAAWGLHDDEVPSAGIVTGVGRISGQECVVVANDSTVKGGTYFPETIRKHLRAQEVGLENRLPCIYLVDSGGVFLPLQSEV
;
A
#
# COMPACT_ATOMS: atom_id res chain seq x y z
N MET A 1 -38.21 1.82 -2.57
CA MET A 1 -37.08 2.74 -2.39
C MET A 1 -37.27 3.88 -3.36
N ASP A 2 -37.42 5.10 -2.87
CA ASP A 2 -37.57 6.27 -3.74
C ASP A 2 -36.24 6.60 -4.41
N ALA A 3 -36.27 6.83 -5.72
CA ALA A 3 -35.09 7.17 -6.47
C ALA A 3 -34.61 8.59 -6.11
N ILE A 4 -33.32 8.73 -5.79
CA ILE A 4 -32.70 10.04 -5.62
C ILE A 4 -32.60 10.71 -6.99
N ARG A 5 -33.34 11.79 -7.20
CA ARG A 5 -33.24 12.61 -8.42
C ARG A 5 -32.11 13.60 -8.27
N SER A 6 -31.02 13.38 -9.01
CA SER A 6 -29.92 14.35 -9.08
C SER A 6 -30.42 15.69 -9.63
N ARG A 7 -29.98 16.79 -9.02
CA ARG A 7 -30.22 18.16 -9.49
C ARG A 7 -28.99 18.76 -10.17
N ILE A 8 -27.92 17.99 -10.31
CA ILE A 8 -26.68 18.41 -10.96
C ILE A 8 -26.89 18.38 -12.47
N ASP A 9 -26.53 19.45 -13.17
CA ASP A 9 -26.39 19.48 -14.62
C ASP A 9 -24.95 19.17 -15.04
N PRO A 10 -24.67 18.00 -15.64
CA PRO A 10 -23.33 17.62 -16.09
C PRO A 10 -22.78 18.49 -17.22
N ALA A 11 -23.63 19.25 -17.92
CA ALA A 11 -23.21 20.14 -19.00
C ALA A 11 -22.83 21.54 -18.49
N SER A 12 -23.16 21.89 -17.25
CA SER A 12 -22.92 23.21 -16.68
C SER A 12 -21.43 23.56 -16.59
N PRO A 13 -21.05 24.85 -16.70
CA PRO A 13 -19.66 25.27 -16.53
C PRO A 13 -19.07 24.90 -15.15
N GLU A 14 -19.89 25.01 -14.10
CA GLU A 14 -19.50 24.64 -12.73
C GLU A 14 -19.17 23.15 -12.62
N PHE A 15 -20.03 22.27 -13.15
CA PHE A 15 -19.75 20.83 -13.15
C PHE A 15 -18.47 20.50 -13.91
N ARG A 16 -18.23 21.14 -15.06
CA ARG A 16 -17.01 20.91 -15.85
C ARG A 16 -15.76 21.32 -15.08
N SER A 17 -15.76 22.50 -14.45
CA SER A 17 -14.64 22.98 -13.63
C SER A 17 -14.37 22.06 -12.44
N ASN A 18 -15.43 21.66 -11.72
CA ASN A 18 -15.32 20.71 -10.60
C ASN A 18 -14.79 19.35 -11.06
N SER A 19 -15.32 18.83 -12.18
CA SER A 19 -14.88 17.57 -12.78
C SER A 19 -13.41 17.62 -13.19
N GLU A 20 -12.96 18.70 -13.84
CA GLU A 20 -11.57 18.89 -14.24
C GLU A 20 -10.64 18.90 -13.02
N HIS A 21 -10.96 19.71 -12.01
CA HIS A 21 -10.17 19.80 -10.78
C HIS A 21 -10.01 18.43 -10.08
N HIS A 22 -11.12 17.70 -9.88
CA HIS A 22 -11.07 16.41 -9.20
C HIS A 22 -10.41 15.32 -10.05
N ARG A 23 -10.53 15.38 -11.38
CA ARG A 23 -9.78 14.48 -12.28
C ARG A 23 -8.28 14.71 -12.18
N ASN A 24 -7.85 15.95 -12.04
CA ASN A 24 -6.43 16.29 -11.83
C ASN A 24 -5.92 15.76 -10.48
N LEU A 25 -6.70 15.90 -9.40
CA LEU A 25 -6.36 15.30 -8.10
C LEU A 25 -6.29 13.76 -8.16
N ALA A 26 -7.26 13.12 -8.82
CA ALA A 26 -7.24 11.67 -9.01
C ALA A 26 -6.03 11.22 -9.85
N GLN A 27 -5.64 12.00 -10.85
CA GLN A 27 -4.45 11.74 -11.65
C GLN A 27 -3.17 11.87 -10.83
N GLN A 28 -3.04 12.93 -10.04
CA GLN A 28 -1.92 13.10 -9.12
C GLN A 28 -1.83 11.93 -8.13
N LEU A 29 -2.96 11.47 -7.58
CA LEU A 29 -2.98 10.28 -6.72
C LEU A 29 -2.46 9.04 -7.46
N ARG A 30 -2.91 8.78 -8.69
CA ARG A 30 -2.44 7.63 -9.50
C ARG A 30 -0.93 7.68 -9.75
N GLU A 31 -0.39 8.85 -10.03
CA GLU A 31 1.05 9.04 -10.26
C GLU A 31 1.86 8.74 -9.01
N ARG A 32 1.43 9.26 -7.85
CA ARG A 32 2.09 8.98 -6.56
C ARG A 32 2.02 7.49 -6.20
N LEU A 33 0.87 6.86 -6.42
CA LEU A 33 0.71 5.41 -6.21
C LEU A 33 1.63 4.60 -7.14
N ALA A 34 1.80 5.01 -8.40
CA ALA A 34 2.71 4.36 -9.33
C ALA A 34 4.16 4.45 -8.85
N VAL A 35 4.59 5.60 -8.32
CA VAL A 35 5.92 5.79 -7.72
C VAL A 35 6.10 4.87 -6.51
N ALA A 36 5.17 4.89 -5.55
CA ALA A 36 5.26 4.09 -4.33
C ALA A 36 5.25 2.57 -4.59
N ARG A 37 4.58 2.12 -5.66
CA ARG A 37 4.52 0.72 -6.07
C ARG A 37 5.82 0.15 -6.60
N ARG A 38 6.78 1.00 -7.02
CA ARG A 38 8.09 0.55 -7.52
C ARG A 38 8.94 -0.12 -6.44
N GLY A 39 8.66 0.15 -5.16
CA GLY A 39 9.49 -0.30 -4.05
C GLY A 39 10.78 0.51 -3.98
N GLY A 40 11.86 -0.12 -3.52
CA GLY A 40 13.16 0.53 -3.40
C GLY A 40 13.90 0.71 -4.73
N PRO A 41 15.18 1.13 -4.68
CA PRO A 41 15.98 1.39 -5.88
C PRO A 41 16.07 0.16 -6.81
N GLU A 42 16.18 0.39 -8.12
CA GLU A 42 16.24 -0.68 -9.12
C GLU A 42 17.36 -1.70 -8.87
N ALA A 43 18.51 -1.25 -8.36
CA ALA A 43 19.61 -2.13 -7.97
C ALA A 43 19.22 -3.10 -6.83
N ALA A 44 18.41 -2.65 -5.87
CA ALA A 44 17.89 -3.48 -4.79
C ALA A 44 16.84 -4.48 -5.32
N VAL A 45 15.95 -4.04 -6.20
CA VAL A 45 15.01 -4.90 -6.92
C VAL A 45 15.76 -6.00 -7.68
N ALA A 46 16.74 -5.64 -8.52
CA ALA A 46 17.56 -6.57 -9.27
C ALA A 46 18.30 -7.57 -8.37
N THR A 47 18.79 -7.12 -7.22
CA THR A 47 19.42 -7.99 -6.21
C THR A 47 18.45 -9.03 -5.67
N GLN A 48 17.21 -8.66 -5.32
CA GLN A 48 16.19 -9.62 -4.86
C GLN A 48 15.83 -10.61 -5.97
N ARG A 49 15.70 -10.15 -7.23
CA ARG A 49 15.45 -11.01 -8.39
C ARG A 49 16.56 -12.02 -8.62
N LYS A 50 17.83 -11.58 -8.55
CA LYS A 50 19.00 -12.46 -8.69
C LYS A 50 19.04 -13.55 -7.61
N ARG A 51 18.46 -13.30 -6.44
CA ARG A 51 18.28 -14.27 -5.36
C ARG A 51 17.06 -15.18 -5.55
N GLY A 52 16.34 -15.08 -6.67
CA GLY A 52 15.13 -15.85 -6.95
C GLY A 52 13.92 -15.41 -6.13
N LYS A 53 13.95 -14.23 -5.51
CA LYS A 53 12.86 -13.74 -4.66
C LYS A 53 11.86 -12.92 -5.48
N MET A 54 10.57 -13.18 -5.26
CA MET A 54 9.47 -12.31 -5.71
C MET A 54 9.46 -11.02 -4.88
N LEU A 55 8.97 -9.92 -5.46
CA LEU A 55 8.69 -8.67 -4.75
C LEU A 55 7.41 -8.81 -3.90
N PRO A 56 7.20 -7.98 -2.86
CA PRO A 56 6.07 -8.13 -1.95
C PRO A 56 4.70 -8.13 -2.64
N ARG A 57 4.45 -7.22 -3.60
CA ARG A 57 3.17 -7.18 -4.33
C ARG A 57 2.94 -8.41 -5.21
N GLU A 58 3.99 -8.98 -5.77
CA GLU A 58 3.89 -10.22 -6.54
C GLU A 58 3.63 -11.43 -5.65
N ARG A 59 4.21 -11.45 -4.44
CA ARG A 59 3.90 -12.47 -3.44
C ARG A 59 2.44 -12.39 -3.03
N ILE A 60 1.91 -11.18 -2.86
CA ILE A 60 0.48 -10.94 -2.57
C ILE A 60 -0.38 -11.42 -3.74
N ASP A 61 -0.09 -11.01 -4.97
CA ASP A 61 -0.85 -11.40 -6.18
C ASP A 61 -0.87 -12.93 -6.37
N LYS A 62 0.21 -13.62 -5.99
CA LYS A 62 0.30 -15.08 -6.04
C LYS A 62 -0.37 -15.78 -4.86
N LEU A 63 -0.56 -15.08 -3.74
CA LEU A 63 -1.16 -15.60 -2.50
C LEU A 63 -2.69 -15.50 -2.54
N ILE A 64 -3.23 -14.40 -3.06
CA ILE A 64 -4.68 -14.16 -3.11
C ILE A 64 -5.37 -15.03 -4.16
N ASP A 65 -6.66 -15.25 -3.99
CA ASP A 65 -7.48 -16.02 -4.92
C ASP A 65 -7.44 -15.37 -6.33
N PRO A 66 -7.28 -16.15 -7.40
CA PRO A 66 -7.27 -15.62 -8.77
C PRO A 66 -8.50 -14.76 -9.08
N GLY A 67 -8.27 -13.54 -9.57
CA GLY A 67 -9.33 -12.58 -9.91
C GLY A 67 -10.02 -11.92 -8.71
N SER A 68 -9.62 -12.25 -7.47
CA SER A 68 -10.12 -11.54 -6.30
C SER A 68 -9.48 -10.15 -6.17
N PRO A 69 -10.22 -9.15 -5.64
CA PRO A 69 -9.67 -7.83 -5.40
C PRO A 69 -8.69 -7.85 -4.22
N PHE A 70 -7.74 -6.92 -4.24
CA PHE A 70 -6.91 -6.59 -3.09
C PHE A 70 -7.09 -5.12 -2.74
N LEU A 71 -7.56 -4.85 -1.51
CA LEU A 71 -7.69 -3.50 -0.97
C LEU A 71 -6.40 -3.14 -0.23
N GLU A 72 -5.50 -2.45 -0.92
CA GLU A 72 -4.24 -1.97 -0.33
C GLU A 72 -4.48 -0.84 0.67
N LEU A 73 -3.89 -0.96 1.87
CA LEU A 73 -3.99 0.00 2.97
C LEU A 73 -2.75 0.91 2.99
N SER A 74 -3.00 2.22 3.08
CA SER A 74 -1.97 3.26 3.22
C SER A 74 -0.78 3.14 2.24
N PRO A 75 -1.01 3.01 0.92
CA PRO A 75 0.06 2.85 -0.07
C PRO A 75 1.03 4.04 -0.14
N LEU A 76 0.60 5.23 0.27
CA LEU A 76 1.42 6.44 0.35
C LEU A 76 1.98 6.71 1.76
N ALA A 77 2.03 5.70 2.63
CA ALA A 77 2.71 5.86 3.91
C ALA A 77 4.18 6.28 3.70
N ALA A 78 4.65 7.19 4.55
CA ALA A 78 5.95 7.86 4.45
C ALA A 78 6.17 8.74 3.20
N TRP A 79 5.12 9.08 2.45
CA TRP A 79 5.23 10.02 1.32
C TRP A 79 5.66 11.42 1.80
N GLY A 80 6.70 11.98 1.17
CA GLY A 80 7.30 13.26 1.54
C GLY A 80 8.12 13.23 2.84
N LEU A 81 8.39 12.04 3.39
CA LEU A 81 9.26 11.83 4.54
C LEU A 81 10.52 11.07 4.10
N HIS A 82 11.60 11.16 4.89
CA HIS A 82 12.85 10.41 4.64
C HIS A 82 13.37 10.56 3.21
N ASP A 83 13.29 11.77 2.65
CA ASP A 83 13.67 12.08 1.25
C ASP A 83 13.02 11.16 0.20
N ASP A 84 11.80 10.68 0.47
CA ASP A 84 11.04 9.72 -0.35
C ASP A 84 11.76 8.36 -0.58
N GLU A 85 12.75 8.03 0.24
CA GLU A 85 13.53 6.79 0.11
C GLU A 85 12.85 5.56 0.74
N VAL A 86 11.70 5.77 1.41
CA VAL A 86 10.96 4.73 2.13
C VAL A 86 9.53 4.59 1.60
N PRO A 87 9.34 4.31 0.30
CA PRO A 87 8.01 4.26 -0.31
C PRO A 87 7.11 3.22 0.38
N SER A 88 5.84 3.56 0.56
CA SER A 88 4.86 2.71 1.25
C SER A 88 5.27 2.36 2.70
N ALA A 89 6.18 3.11 3.30
CA ALA A 89 6.85 2.82 4.57
C ALA A 89 7.55 1.44 4.60
N GLY A 90 8.05 0.96 3.46
CA GLY A 90 8.77 -0.33 3.37
C GLY A 90 7.92 -1.57 3.63
N ILE A 91 6.59 -1.44 3.63
CA ILE A 91 5.65 -2.53 3.89
C ILE A 91 4.39 -2.37 3.05
N VAL A 92 3.89 -3.47 2.49
CA VAL A 92 2.62 -3.55 1.77
C VAL A 92 1.62 -4.23 2.68
N THR A 93 0.51 -3.57 2.95
CA THR A 93 -0.56 -4.07 3.80
C THR A 93 -1.87 -3.99 3.04
N GLY A 94 -2.79 -4.92 3.26
CA GLY A 94 -4.11 -4.85 2.63
C GLY A 94 -5.01 -6.01 2.99
N VAL A 95 -6.25 -5.96 2.50
CA VAL A 95 -7.23 -7.04 2.64
C VAL A 95 -7.40 -7.72 1.29
N GLY A 96 -7.23 -9.03 1.27
CA GLY A 96 -7.45 -9.87 0.08
C GLY A 96 -8.12 -11.17 0.45
N ARG A 97 -8.65 -11.88 -0.55
CA ARG A 97 -9.28 -13.19 -0.31
C ARG A 97 -8.27 -14.30 -0.53
N ILE A 98 -8.18 -15.23 0.42
CA ILE A 98 -7.24 -16.36 0.39
C ILE A 98 -8.03 -17.61 0.76
N SER A 99 -8.14 -18.56 -0.17
CA SER A 99 -8.97 -19.75 -0.04
C SER A 99 -10.43 -19.41 0.34
N GLY A 100 -10.99 -18.38 -0.29
CA GLY A 100 -12.36 -17.93 -0.03
C GLY A 100 -12.56 -17.07 1.22
N GLN A 101 -11.55 -16.90 2.08
CA GLN A 101 -11.62 -16.11 3.31
C GLN A 101 -10.96 -14.74 3.14
N GLU A 102 -11.60 -13.67 3.61
CA GLU A 102 -10.96 -12.35 3.68
C GLU A 102 -9.89 -12.32 4.77
N CYS A 103 -8.68 -11.93 4.41
CA CYS A 103 -7.51 -11.92 5.28
C CYS A 103 -6.80 -10.58 5.18
N VAL A 104 -6.27 -10.09 6.29
CA VAL A 104 -5.25 -9.04 6.27
C VAL A 104 -3.92 -9.67 5.86
N VAL A 105 -3.26 -9.07 4.87
CA VAL A 105 -1.92 -9.45 4.45
C VAL A 105 -0.95 -8.33 4.79
N VAL A 106 0.19 -8.69 5.36
CA VAL A 106 1.29 -7.78 5.71
C VAL A 106 2.57 -8.33 5.09
N ALA A 107 3.17 -7.61 4.14
CA ALA A 107 4.34 -8.05 3.40
C ALA A 107 5.45 -6.99 3.42
N ASN A 108 6.60 -7.31 4.01
CA ASN A 108 7.74 -6.40 4.02
C ASN A 108 8.35 -6.26 2.63
N ASP A 109 8.77 -5.04 2.28
CA ASP A 109 9.54 -4.78 1.07
C ASP A 109 11.04 -4.74 1.36
N SER A 110 11.70 -5.89 1.20
CA SER A 110 13.14 -6.01 1.37
C SER A 110 13.98 -5.16 0.40
N THR A 111 13.38 -4.55 -0.63
CA THR A 111 14.08 -3.61 -1.53
C THR A 111 14.19 -2.20 -0.93
N VAL A 112 13.30 -1.85 -0.01
CA VAL A 112 13.27 -0.55 0.66
C VAL A 112 14.12 -0.63 1.94
N LYS A 113 15.33 -0.06 1.90
CA LYS A 113 16.27 -0.05 3.05
C LYS A 113 16.44 -1.44 3.71
N GLY A 114 16.45 -2.50 2.90
CA GLY A 114 16.56 -3.89 3.38
C GLY A 114 15.32 -4.41 4.13
N GLY A 115 14.16 -3.76 4.01
CA GLY A 115 12.94 -4.10 4.74
C GLY A 115 13.00 -3.72 6.23
N THR A 116 13.88 -2.79 6.59
CA THR A 116 13.99 -2.30 7.98
C THR A 116 12.77 -1.48 8.39
N TYR A 117 12.42 -1.54 9.66
CA TYR A 117 11.29 -0.82 10.24
C TYR A 117 11.68 0.61 10.59
N PHE A 118 11.05 1.55 9.89
CA PHE A 118 10.98 2.96 10.26
C PHE A 118 9.78 3.20 11.19
N PRO A 119 9.69 4.36 11.88
CA PRO A 119 8.53 4.71 12.69
C PRO A 119 7.19 4.56 11.94
N GLU A 120 7.15 4.94 10.67
CA GLU A 120 5.97 4.78 9.81
C GLU A 120 5.67 3.32 9.48
N THR A 121 6.70 2.47 9.39
CA THR A 121 6.53 1.03 9.16
C THR A 121 5.81 0.39 10.33
N ILE A 122 6.20 0.72 11.57
CA ILE A 122 5.50 0.24 12.78
C ILE A 122 4.06 0.74 12.80
N ARG A 123 3.85 2.04 12.63
CA ARG A 123 2.50 2.63 12.62
C ARG A 123 1.60 1.97 11.57
N LYS A 124 2.11 1.74 10.36
CA LYS A 124 1.37 1.08 9.29
C LYS A 124 1.09 -0.39 9.59
N HIS A 125 2.05 -1.10 10.17
CA HIS A 125 1.88 -2.50 10.57
C HIS A 125 0.81 -2.63 11.66
N LEU A 126 0.92 -1.85 12.75
CA LEU A 126 -0.07 -1.81 13.83
C LEU A 126 -1.45 -1.45 13.28
N ARG A 127 -1.55 -0.45 12.38
CA ARG A 127 -2.84 -0.11 11.78
C ARG A 127 -3.45 -1.27 10.97
N ALA A 128 -2.65 -2.07 10.28
CA ALA A 128 -3.14 -3.27 9.60
C ALA A 128 -3.63 -4.34 10.60
N GLN A 129 -2.96 -4.49 11.74
CA GLN A 129 -3.39 -5.37 12.82
C GLN A 129 -4.70 -4.90 13.45
N GLU A 130 -4.88 -3.59 13.67
CA GLU A 130 -6.14 -3.01 14.13
C GLU A 130 -7.28 -3.31 13.18
N VAL A 131 -7.08 -3.15 11.85
CA VAL A 131 -8.09 -3.54 10.85
C VAL A 131 -8.44 -5.02 10.97
N GLY A 132 -7.44 -5.89 11.13
CA GLY A 132 -7.66 -7.32 11.32
C GLY A 132 -8.44 -7.63 12.60
N LEU A 133 -8.09 -6.96 13.71
CA LEU A 133 -8.73 -7.13 15.01
C LEU A 133 -10.19 -6.66 15.00
N GLU A 134 -10.43 -5.45 14.52
CA GLU A 134 -11.76 -4.80 14.47
C GLU A 134 -12.75 -5.59 13.59
N ASN A 135 -12.24 -6.19 12.50
CA ASN A 135 -13.07 -6.90 11.52
C ASN A 135 -12.98 -8.44 11.64
N ARG A 136 -12.25 -8.96 12.64
CA ARG A 136 -12.04 -10.40 12.88
C ARG A 136 -11.47 -11.14 11.66
N LEU A 137 -10.53 -10.51 10.96
CA LEU A 137 -9.88 -11.07 9.79
C LEU A 137 -8.61 -11.82 10.20
N PRO A 138 -8.35 -13.04 9.68
CA PRO A 138 -7.06 -13.69 9.83
C PRO A 138 -5.92 -12.83 9.26
N CYS A 139 -4.77 -12.84 9.93
CA CYS A 139 -3.60 -12.08 9.50
C CYS A 139 -2.51 -13.00 8.95
N ILE A 140 -2.04 -12.71 7.73
CA ILE A 140 -0.94 -13.44 7.08
C ILE A 140 0.25 -12.49 6.91
N TYR A 141 1.36 -12.84 7.54
CA TYR A 141 2.59 -12.06 7.53
C TYR A 141 3.62 -12.71 6.59
N LEU A 142 3.92 -12.03 5.49
CA LEU A 142 5.01 -12.37 4.57
C LEU A 142 6.29 -11.66 5.01
N VAL A 143 6.89 -12.17 6.09
CA VAL A 143 8.01 -11.54 6.79
C VAL A 143 9.29 -11.61 5.95
N ASP A 144 9.89 -10.44 5.71
CA ASP A 144 11.15 -10.29 4.95
C ASP A 144 11.82 -8.97 5.34
N SER A 145 12.23 -8.87 6.59
CA SER A 145 12.72 -7.65 7.23
C SER A 145 14.16 -7.79 7.72
N GLY A 146 14.95 -6.73 7.56
CA GLY A 146 16.29 -6.60 8.12
C GLY A 146 16.35 -6.15 9.59
N GLY A 147 15.21 -5.96 10.26
CA GLY A 147 15.13 -5.48 11.65
C GLY A 147 14.61 -4.04 11.76
N VAL A 148 15.00 -3.33 12.82
CA VAL A 148 14.65 -1.91 13.04
C VAL A 148 15.69 -1.00 12.39
N PHE A 149 15.26 0.15 11.87
CA PHE A 149 16.19 1.17 11.39
C PHE A 149 16.88 1.87 12.57
N LEU A 150 18.09 1.40 12.90
CA LEU A 150 18.83 1.78 14.10
C LEU A 150 18.97 3.31 14.32
N PRO A 151 19.19 4.15 13.30
CA PRO A 151 19.29 5.60 13.53
C PRO A 151 18.03 6.23 14.14
N LEU A 152 16.85 5.62 13.96
CA LEU A 152 15.57 6.11 14.49
C LEU A 152 15.00 5.19 15.59
N GLN A 153 15.84 4.36 16.22
CA GLN A 153 15.38 3.34 17.18
C GLN A 153 14.61 3.86 18.40
N SER A 154 14.74 5.15 18.74
CA SER A 154 14.04 5.77 19.87
C SER A 154 12.66 6.31 19.50
N GLU A 155 12.35 6.34 18.21
CA GLU A 155 11.10 6.88 17.64
C GLU A 155 10.12 5.77 17.24
N VAL A 156 10.51 4.51 17.43
CA VAL A 156 9.73 3.30 17.13
C VAL A 156 9.04 2.74 18.36
#